data_AF-A0A7X7L3R5-F1
#
_entry.id   AF-A0A7X7L3R5-F1
#
_cell.length_a   1.000
_cell.length_b   1.000
_cell.length_c   1.000
_cell.angle_alpha   90.00
_cell.angle_beta   90.00
_cell.angle_gamma   90.00
#
_symmetry.space_group_name_H-M   'P 1'
#
loop_
_entity.id
_entity.type
_entity.pdbx_description
1 polymer ?
#
loop_
_entity_poly.entity_id
_entity_poly.type
_entity_poly.pdbx_seq_one_letter_code
_entity_poly.pdbx_strand_id
1 'polypeptide(L)'
;PLRLFFEGKDGNPAHFDGVLSPLLLLALLPAFMPRREAWISFFTHFWTSYLGFSLLMFYALVRYQLPGIFALVVLSACACLKLMESVRWQRIAKLLLAAHLIFCAIYVTQHYRRIGLLKYLLAPKDREAFLSSRLDDYDMVRYINQAVPKDAGVYLVFTGNRFFLFEVRVRSQYFSADPILEALNHATSEEDVYEQLTQLNCRYFAFHTKRTKHVLASLPKHQQLLWQNFSQRHLTPRATIGNYSLLHLEPPSIRRPTTKTDARETAAPENQDQS
;
A
#
# COMPACT_ATOMS: atom_id res chain seq x y z
N PRO A 1 18.77 -20.52 -1.88
CA PRO A 1 19.49 -19.66 -0.90
C PRO A 1 20.62 -18.82 -1.52
N LEU A 2 21.52 -19.37 -2.34
CA LEU A 2 22.64 -18.59 -2.92
C LEU A 2 22.18 -17.46 -3.86
N ARG A 3 21.07 -17.67 -4.58
CA ARG A 3 20.44 -16.63 -5.43
C ARG A 3 20.11 -15.34 -4.66
N LEU A 4 19.84 -15.43 -3.34
CA LEU A 4 19.58 -14.26 -2.49
C LEU A 4 20.76 -13.29 -2.45
N PHE A 5 22.00 -13.79 -2.59
CA PHE A 5 23.23 -13.00 -2.52
C PHE A 5 23.70 -12.46 -3.88
N PHE A 6 23.28 -13.07 -4.99
CA PHE A 6 23.78 -12.74 -6.33
C PHE A 6 22.73 -12.19 -7.29
N GLU A 7 21.47 -12.58 -7.13
CA GLU A 7 20.39 -12.21 -8.04
C GLU A 7 19.43 -11.17 -7.46
N GLY A 8 19.62 -10.78 -6.19
CA GLY A 8 18.80 -9.80 -5.46
C GLY A 8 18.52 -8.52 -6.25
N LYS A 9 17.25 -8.10 -6.32
CA LYS A 9 16.82 -6.86 -6.98
C LYS A 9 15.73 -6.15 -6.18
N ASP A 10 15.98 -4.89 -5.84
CA ASP A 10 14.99 -4.03 -5.18
C ASP A 10 13.69 -3.93 -6.02
N GLY A 11 12.55 -4.16 -5.38
CA GLY A 11 11.22 -4.06 -5.97
C GLY A 11 10.82 -5.24 -6.86
N ASN A 12 11.61 -6.32 -6.91
CA ASN A 12 11.30 -7.49 -7.75
C ASN A 12 11.23 -8.80 -6.93
N PRO A 13 10.02 -9.25 -6.55
CA PRO A 13 9.84 -10.47 -5.79
C PRO A 13 10.37 -11.74 -6.48
N ALA A 14 10.43 -11.78 -7.81
CA ALA A 14 10.91 -12.95 -8.55
C ALA A 14 12.42 -13.20 -8.38
N HIS A 15 13.17 -12.15 -8.06
CA HIS A 15 14.63 -12.17 -7.91
C HIS A 15 15.09 -11.88 -6.49
N PHE A 16 14.22 -12.08 -5.49
CA PHE A 16 14.39 -11.60 -4.11
C PHE A 16 14.38 -10.07 -4.02
N ASP A 17 13.41 -9.54 -3.27
CA ASP A 17 13.10 -8.11 -3.15
C ASP A 17 14.11 -7.36 -2.26
N GLY A 18 15.37 -7.35 -2.70
CA GLY A 18 16.46 -6.51 -2.23
C GLY A 18 17.85 -7.12 -2.46
N VAL A 19 18.89 -6.38 -2.10
CA VAL A 19 20.28 -6.72 -2.45
C VAL A 19 21.09 -7.06 -1.20
N LEU A 20 21.55 -8.31 -1.09
CA LEU A 20 22.48 -8.73 -0.04
C LEU A 20 23.92 -8.61 -0.50
N SER A 21 24.82 -8.30 0.43
CA SER A 21 26.24 -8.32 0.11
C SER A 21 26.79 -9.75 0.07
N PRO A 22 27.61 -10.10 -0.93
CA PRO A 22 28.34 -11.37 -0.96
C PRO A 22 29.23 -11.60 0.28
N LEU A 23 29.63 -10.54 0.98
CA LEU A 23 30.40 -10.64 2.23
C LEU A 23 29.67 -11.47 3.30
N LEU A 24 28.33 -11.50 3.26
CA LEU A 24 27.51 -12.27 4.21
C LEU A 24 27.72 -13.78 4.10
N LEU A 25 28.31 -14.27 3.01
CA LEU A 25 28.68 -15.69 2.87
C LEU A 25 29.80 -16.09 3.85
N LEU A 26 30.55 -15.12 4.39
CA LEU A 26 31.54 -15.39 5.43
C LEU A 26 30.90 -15.89 6.73
N ALA A 27 29.61 -15.67 6.96
CA ALA A 27 28.87 -16.24 8.08
C ALA A 27 28.93 -17.78 8.16
N LEU A 28 29.26 -18.45 7.06
CA LEU A 28 29.45 -19.89 7.03
C LEU A 28 30.75 -20.32 7.72
N LEU A 29 31.79 -19.48 7.76
CA LEU A 29 33.10 -19.86 8.30
C LEU A 29 33.09 -20.14 9.82
N PRO A 30 32.47 -19.30 10.68
CA PRO A 30 32.35 -19.60 12.10
C PRO A 30 31.57 -20.88 12.37
N ALA A 31 30.63 -21.23 11.47
CA ALA A 31 29.88 -22.47 11.50
C ALA A 31 30.69 -23.71 11.12
N PHE A 32 32.02 -23.61 10.89
CA PHE A 32 32.94 -24.74 10.74
C PHE A 32 34.15 -24.69 11.70
N MET A 33 34.19 -23.74 12.64
CA MET A 33 35.33 -23.63 13.57
C MET A 33 35.32 -24.76 14.63
N PRO A 34 36.50 -25.29 15.03
CA PRO A 34 36.59 -26.42 15.97
C PRO A 34 36.35 -26.04 17.45
N ARG A 35 36.61 -24.78 17.83
CA ARG A 35 36.32 -24.24 19.17
C ARG A 35 35.29 -23.12 19.03
N ARG A 36 34.00 -23.46 19.10
CA ARG A 36 32.92 -22.48 18.97
C ARG A 36 32.44 -22.05 20.33
N GLU A 37 32.40 -20.74 20.51
CA GLU A 37 31.70 -20.12 21.62
C GLU A 37 30.18 -20.36 21.47
N ALA A 38 29.47 -20.49 22.59
CA ALA A 38 28.05 -20.84 22.60
C ALA A 38 27.19 -19.87 21.77
N TRP A 39 27.55 -18.58 21.73
CA TRP A 39 26.83 -17.58 20.95
C TRP A 39 26.97 -17.79 19.43
N ILE A 40 28.12 -18.27 18.94
CA ILE A 40 28.31 -18.58 17.51
C ILE A 40 27.36 -19.70 17.12
N SER A 41 27.27 -20.73 17.95
CA SER A 41 26.32 -21.82 17.77
C SER A 41 24.88 -21.31 17.81
N PHE A 42 24.52 -20.48 18.80
CA PHE A 42 23.19 -19.87 18.87
C PHE A 42 22.81 -19.12 17.58
N PHE A 43 23.64 -18.18 17.12
CA PHE A 43 23.33 -17.41 15.91
C PHE A 43 23.30 -18.26 14.64
N THR A 44 24.13 -19.30 14.57
CA THR A 44 24.10 -20.26 13.45
C THR A 44 22.77 -21.00 13.41
N HIS A 45 22.34 -21.58 14.55
CA HIS A 45 21.06 -22.29 14.64
C HIS A 45 19.87 -21.36 14.47
N PHE A 46 19.94 -20.15 15.01
CA PHE A 46 18.90 -19.14 14.84
C PHE A 46 18.73 -18.78 13.38
N TRP A 47 19.83 -18.46 12.67
CA TRP A 47 19.77 -18.16 11.24
C TRP A 47 19.23 -19.33 10.43
N THR A 48 19.76 -20.55 10.61
CA THR A 48 19.36 -21.70 9.79
C THR A 48 17.91 -22.12 10.05
N SER A 49 17.48 -22.11 11.32
CA SER A 49 16.09 -22.42 11.69
C SER A 49 15.14 -21.33 11.20
N TYR A 50 15.49 -20.05 11.32
CA TYR A 50 14.69 -18.94 10.81
C TYR A 50 14.61 -18.93 9.29
N LEU A 51 15.71 -19.23 8.59
CA LEU A 51 15.69 -19.39 7.14
C LEU A 51 14.77 -20.54 6.72
N GLY A 52 14.88 -21.69 7.39
CA GLY A 52 13.99 -22.83 7.15
C GLY A 52 12.52 -22.46 7.38
N PHE A 53 12.21 -21.89 8.54
CA PHE A 53 10.86 -21.44 8.90
C PHE A 53 10.32 -20.40 7.91
N SER A 54 11.10 -19.38 7.56
CA SER A 54 10.66 -18.29 6.69
C SER A 54 10.45 -18.75 5.25
N LEU A 55 11.24 -19.70 4.74
CA LEU A 55 11.05 -20.30 3.42
C LEU A 55 9.79 -21.18 3.35
N LEU A 56 9.37 -21.77 4.47
CA LEU A 56 8.16 -22.58 4.56
C LEU A 56 6.90 -21.72 4.74
N MET A 57 6.97 -20.67 5.53
CA MET A 57 5.81 -19.86 5.94
C MET A 57 5.56 -18.64 5.06
N PHE A 58 6.58 -18.10 4.40
CA PHE A 58 6.49 -16.83 3.69
C PHE A 58 7.12 -16.90 2.30
N TYR A 59 6.69 -15.98 1.42
CA TYR A 59 7.44 -15.68 0.21
C TYR A 59 8.81 -15.08 0.57
N ALA A 60 9.84 -15.38 -0.23
CA ALA A 60 11.21 -14.88 -0.04
C ALA A 60 11.32 -13.36 -0.33
N LEU A 61 10.76 -12.55 0.55
CA LEU A 61 10.86 -11.09 0.56
C LEU A 61 11.86 -10.66 1.64
N VAL A 62 12.69 -9.64 1.36
CA VAL A 62 13.71 -9.17 2.31
C VAL A 62 13.13 -8.81 3.68
N ARG A 63 11.94 -8.21 3.72
CA ARG A 63 11.28 -7.82 4.98
C ARG A 63 11.08 -8.98 5.96
N TYR A 64 10.84 -10.19 5.44
CA TYR A 64 10.67 -11.39 6.26
C TYR A 64 12.00 -12.10 6.52
N GLN A 65 13.10 -11.64 5.93
CA GLN A 65 14.43 -12.19 6.15
C GLN A 65 15.27 -11.32 7.08
N LEU A 66 14.83 -10.09 7.41
CA LEU A 66 15.56 -9.14 8.25
C LEU A 66 16.09 -9.74 9.56
N PRO A 67 15.28 -10.47 10.36
CA PRO A 67 15.78 -11.10 11.58
C PRO A 67 16.89 -12.12 11.32
N GLY A 68 16.76 -12.92 10.26
CA GLY A 68 17.81 -13.87 9.84
C GLY A 68 19.07 -13.18 9.32
N ILE A 69 18.92 -12.10 8.57
CA ILE A 69 20.03 -11.28 8.05
C ILE A 69 20.85 -10.68 9.19
N PHE A 70 20.21 -10.27 10.30
CA PHE A 70 20.93 -9.77 11.48
C PHE A 70 21.93 -10.81 12.01
N ALA A 71 21.52 -12.07 12.15
CA ALA A 71 22.41 -13.15 12.57
C ALA A 71 23.55 -13.38 11.58
N LEU A 72 23.28 -13.32 10.27
CA LEU A 72 24.31 -13.40 9.23
C LEU A 72 25.34 -12.28 9.33
N VAL A 73 24.92 -11.05 9.62
CA VAL A 73 25.84 -9.90 9.80
C VAL A 73 26.79 -10.15 10.97
N VAL A 74 26.26 -10.59 12.12
CA VAL A 74 27.07 -10.88 13.33
C VAL A 74 28.10 -11.98 13.05
N LEU A 75 27.67 -13.09 12.42
CA LEU A 75 28.57 -14.19 12.07
C LEU A 75 29.62 -13.78 11.04
N SER A 76 29.24 -12.98 10.04
CA SER A 76 30.18 -12.49 9.01
C SER A 76 31.21 -11.54 9.59
N ALA A 77 30.82 -10.68 10.53
CA ALA A 77 31.74 -9.81 11.25
C ALA A 77 32.75 -10.62 12.06
N CYS A 78 32.29 -11.63 12.81
CA CYS A 78 33.17 -12.55 13.54
C CYS A 78 34.16 -13.26 12.61
N ALA A 79 33.67 -13.76 11.48
CA ALA A 79 34.51 -14.41 10.47
C ALA A 79 35.59 -13.46 9.93
N CYS A 80 35.21 -12.22 9.63
CA CYS A 80 36.13 -11.19 9.13
C CYS A 80 37.22 -10.88 10.17
N LEU A 81 36.85 -10.68 11.44
CA LEU A 81 37.79 -10.42 12.54
C LEU A 81 38.80 -11.56 12.69
N LYS A 82 38.34 -12.81 12.73
CA LYS A 82 39.22 -13.99 12.84
C LYS A 82 40.15 -14.14 11.64
N LEU A 83 39.68 -13.81 10.43
CA LEU A 83 40.55 -13.79 9.24
C LEU A 83 41.59 -12.67 9.29
N MET A 84 41.26 -11.52 9.89
CA MET A 84 42.18 -10.39 10.08
C MET A 84 43.26 -10.67 11.13
N GLU A 85 42.96 -11.45 12.18
CA GLU A 85 43.94 -11.90 13.17
C GLU A 85 44.93 -12.93 12.60
N SER A 86 44.55 -13.62 11.52
CA SER A 86 45.42 -14.61 10.88
C SER A 86 46.48 -13.95 10.00
N VAL A 87 47.76 -14.19 10.29
CA VAL A 87 48.90 -13.69 9.50
C VAL A 87 48.82 -14.11 8.03
N ARG A 88 48.27 -15.29 7.74
CA ARG A 88 48.10 -15.83 6.38
C ARG A 88 46.93 -15.18 5.64
N TRP A 89 45.81 -14.94 6.31
CA TRP A 89 44.55 -14.54 5.67
C TRP A 89 44.22 -13.05 5.80
N GLN A 90 44.96 -12.28 6.60
CA GLN A 90 44.71 -10.86 6.84
C GLN A 90 44.64 -10.02 5.55
N ARG A 91 45.48 -10.30 4.54
CA ARG A 91 45.47 -9.56 3.28
C ARG A 91 44.18 -9.80 2.51
N ILE A 92 43.73 -11.05 2.48
CA ILE A 92 42.48 -11.45 1.83
C ILE A 92 41.28 -10.86 2.58
N ALA A 93 41.29 -10.88 3.92
CA ALA A 93 40.23 -10.27 4.73
C ALA A 93 40.10 -8.76 4.45
N LYS A 94 41.22 -8.04 4.42
CA LYS A 94 41.26 -6.60 4.08
C LYS A 94 40.73 -6.33 2.67
N LEU A 95 41.11 -7.15 1.69
CA LEU A 95 40.61 -7.04 0.31
C LEU A 95 39.10 -7.31 0.22
N LEU A 96 38.59 -8.33 0.91
CA LEU A 96 37.16 -8.63 0.96
C LEU A 96 36.36 -7.49 1.61
N LEU A 97 36.87 -6.93 2.71
CA LEU A 97 36.25 -5.78 3.36
C LEU A 97 36.28 -4.54 2.47
N ALA A 98 37.40 -4.26 1.81
CA ALA A 98 37.52 -3.15 0.86
C ALA A 98 36.53 -3.32 -0.32
N ALA A 99 36.44 -4.53 -0.88
CA ALA A 99 35.48 -4.85 -1.93
C ALA A 99 34.03 -4.68 -1.46
N HIS A 100 33.71 -5.07 -0.23
CA HIS A 100 32.40 -4.85 0.37
C HIS A 100 32.08 -3.36 0.53
N LEU A 101 33.02 -2.55 1.01
CA LEU A 101 32.82 -1.10 1.15
C LEU A 101 32.62 -0.43 -0.21
N ILE A 102 33.39 -0.83 -1.23
CA ILE A 102 33.20 -0.35 -2.61
C ILE A 102 31.82 -0.76 -3.12
N PHE A 103 31.41 -2.00 -2.92
CA PHE A 103 30.07 -2.48 -3.29
C PHE A 103 28.97 -1.64 -2.63
N CYS A 104 29.06 -1.39 -1.32
CA CYS A 104 28.12 -0.55 -0.59
C CYS A 104 28.11 0.89 -1.11
N ALA A 105 29.28 1.48 -1.39
CA ALA A 105 29.38 2.83 -1.93
C ALA A 105 28.74 2.94 -3.33
N ILE A 106 28.99 1.98 -4.21
CA ILE A 106 28.37 1.90 -5.54
C ILE A 106 26.85 1.77 -5.39
N TYR A 107 26.38 0.84 -4.56
CA TYR A 107 24.95 0.59 -4.35
C TYR A 107 24.24 1.84 -3.81
N VAL A 108 24.75 2.46 -2.74
CA VAL A 108 24.18 3.68 -2.14
C VAL A 108 24.17 4.82 -3.15
N THR A 109 25.27 5.03 -3.88
CA THR A 109 25.35 6.10 -4.89
C THR A 109 24.33 5.89 -6.00
N GLN A 110 24.19 4.67 -6.52
CA GLN A 110 23.21 4.35 -7.55
C GLN A 110 21.78 4.46 -7.02
N HIS A 111 21.53 4.02 -5.78
CA HIS A 111 20.23 4.12 -5.14
C HIS A 111 19.82 5.59 -4.97
N TYR A 112 20.68 6.43 -4.40
CA TYR A 112 20.44 7.86 -4.21
C TYR A 112 20.25 8.61 -5.53
N ARG A 113 21.00 8.26 -6.59
CA ARG A 113 20.78 8.78 -7.93
C ARG A 113 19.41 8.36 -8.48
N ARG A 114 19.01 7.09 -8.33
CA ARG A 114 17.72 6.56 -8.80
C ARG A 114 16.54 7.25 -8.13
N ILE A 115 16.57 7.41 -6.81
CA ILE A 115 15.51 8.12 -6.07
C ILE A 115 15.60 9.65 -6.24
N GLY A 116 16.71 10.17 -6.77
CA GLY A 116 16.91 11.59 -7.01
C GLY A 116 17.11 12.39 -5.72
N LEU A 117 17.69 11.78 -4.69
CA LEU A 117 17.81 12.36 -3.34
C LEU A 117 18.50 13.73 -3.35
N LEU A 118 19.61 13.86 -4.09
CA LEU A 118 20.35 15.12 -4.16
C LEU A 118 19.52 16.24 -4.80
N LYS A 119 18.72 15.92 -5.83
CA LYS A 119 17.82 16.90 -6.46
C LYS A 119 16.77 17.38 -5.45
N TYR A 120 16.19 16.45 -4.69
CA TYR A 120 15.21 16.77 -3.66
C TYR A 120 15.79 17.66 -2.54
N LEU A 121 16.98 17.33 -2.03
CA LEU A 121 17.59 18.07 -0.92
C LEU A 121 18.10 19.46 -1.33
N LEU A 122 18.62 19.61 -2.56
CA LEU A 122 19.20 20.86 -3.04
C LEU A 122 18.18 21.81 -3.68
N ALA A 123 16.98 21.33 -4.04
CA ALA A 123 15.90 22.15 -4.61
C ALA A 123 14.59 22.05 -3.80
N PRO A 124 14.53 22.61 -2.57
CA PRO A 124 13.33 22.55 -1.73
C PRO A 124 12.08 23.17 -2.36
N LYS A 125 12.27 24.19 -3.22
CA LYS A 125 11.18 24.87 -3.94
C LYS A 125 10.42 23.95 -4.91
N ASP A 126 11.00 22.80 -5.25
CA ASP A 126 10.41 21.83 -6.17
C ASP A 126 9.80 20.61 -5.45
N ARG A 127 9.58 20.65 -4.13
CA ARG A 127 9.02 19.52 -3.36
C ARG A 127 7.74 18.96 -3.99
N GLU A 128 6.78 19.81 -4.33
CA GLU A 128 5.51 19.40 -4.95
C GLU A 128 5.72 18.70 -6.30
N ALA A 129 6.62 19.24 -7.13
CA ALA A 129 6.96 18.68 -8.43
C ALA A 129 7.71 17.35 -8.29
N PHE A 130 8.61 17.25 -7.30
CA PHE A 130 9.30 16.01 -6.98
C PHE A 130 8.32 14.92 -6.55
N LEU A 131 7.40 15.23 -5.62
CA LEU A 131 6.41 14.28 -5.14
C LEU A 131 5.46 13.86 -6.27
N SER A 132 4.94 14.79 -7.07
CA SER A 132 4.11 14.47 -8.26
C SER A 132 4.86 13.57 -9.26
N SER A 133 6.16 13.77 -9.46
CA SER A 133 6.95 12.90 -10.36
C SER A 133 7.22 11.49 -9.82
N ARG A 134 7.07 11.26 -8.51
CA ARG A 134 7.44 10.00 -7.84
C ARG A 134 6.26 9.22 -7.31
N LEU A 135 5.19 9.90 -6.96
CA LEU A 135 4.01 9.35 -6.32
C LEU A 135 2.83 9.59 -7.26
N ASP A 136 2.29 8.49 -7.76
CA ASP A 136 1.21 8.47 -8.73
C ASP A 136 -0.11 9.02 -8.18
N ASP A 137 -0.30 8.98 -6.86
CA ASP A 137 -1.44 9.52 -6.12
C ASP A 137 -1.29 10.99 -5.73
N TYR A 138 -0.10 11.57 -5.83
CA TYR A 138 0.19 12.86 -5.18
C TYR A 138 -0.61 14.03 -5.75
N ASP A 139 -0.85 14.05 -7.06
CA ASP A 139 -1.70 15.11 -7.64
C ASP A 139 -3.15 15.04 -7.14
N MET A 140 -3.65 13.83 -6.85
CA MET A 140 -4.94 13.66 -6.18
C MET A 140 -4.88 14.12 -4.72
N VAL A 141 -3.80 13.82 -4.00
CA VAL A 141 -3.59 14.33 -2.63
C VAL A 141 -3.61 15.86 -2.61
N ARG A 142 -2.87 16.50 -3.53
CA ARG A 142 -2.82 17.96 -3.64
C ARG A 142 -4.20 18.55 -3.93
N TYR A 143 -4.96 17.95 -4.85
CA TYR A 143 -6.33 18.37 -5.13
C TYR A 143 -7.23 18.23 -3.90
N ILE A 144 -7.17 17.10 -3.19
CA ILE A 144 -7.95 16.87 -1.97
C ILE A 144 -7.63 17.92 -0.90
N ASN A 145 -6.35 18.21 -0.66
CA ASN A 145 -5.94 19.21 0.34
C ASN A 145 -6.46 20.62 0.02
N GLN A 146 -6.67 20.94 -1.26
CA GLN A 146 -7.16 22.25 -1.71
C GLN A 146 -8.69 22.33 -1.78
N ALA A 147 -9.35 21.25 -2.22
CA ALA A 147 -10.76 21.28 -2.59
C ALA A 147 -11.70 20.73 -1.50
N VAL A 148 -11.21 19.89 -0.58
CA VAL A 148 -12.06 19.23 0.42
C VAL A 148 -12.06 20.03 1.74
N PRO A 149 -13.23 20.32 2.33
CA PRO A 149 -13.31 20.95 3.65
C PRO A 149 -12.64 20.10 4.74
N LYS A 150 -11.91 20.75 5.66
CA LYS A 150 -11.10 20.07 6.68
C LYS A 150 -11.90 19.15 7.61
N ASP A 151 -13.18 19.45 7.84
CA ASP A 151 -14.10 18.70 8.70
C ASP A 151 -14.82 17.54 7.96
N ALA A 152 -14.89 17.58 6.63
CA ALA A 152 -15.73 16.69 5.83
C ALA A 152 -15.28 15.22 5.84
N GLY A 153 -13.98 14.95 5.98
CA GLY A 153 -13.42 13.61 6.02
C GLY A 153 -13.35 12.94 4.63
N VAL A 154 -12.21 12.32 4.33
CA VAL A 154 -12.00 11.52 3.11
C VAL A 154 -11.66 10.08 3.48
N TYR A 155 -12.42 9.13 2.94
CA TYR A 155 -12.11 7.73 3.04
C TYR A 155 -11.27 7.29 1.84
N LEU A 156 -10.10 6.71 2.09
CA LEU A 156 -9.14 6.34 1.05
C LEU A 156 -9.28 4.86 0.69
N VAL A 157 -9.42 4.55 -0.60
CA VAL A 157 -9.62 3.20 -1.12
C VAL A 157 -8.55 2.87 -2.16
N PHE A 158 -7.66 1.94 -1.81
CA PHE A 158 -6.53 1.46 -2.63
C PHE A 158 -5.51 2.54 -3.03
N THR A 159 -5.42 3.64 -2.26
CA THR A 159 -4.49 4.76 -2.54
C THR A 159 -3.12 4.62 -1.87
N GLY A 160 -2.84 3.51 -1.18
CA GLY A 160 -1.54 3.28 -0.52
C GLY A 160 -1.41 3.91 0.87
N ASN A 161 -2.48 4.49 1.42
CA ASN A 161 -2.60 4.89 2.83
C ASN A 161 -1.48 5.85 3.33
N ARG A 162 -1.00 6.75 2.46
CA ARG A 162 0.01 7.77 2.80
C ARG A 162 -0.62 8.94 3.57
N PHE A 163 -1.18 8.66 4.75
CA PHE A 163 -1.95 9.63 5.53
C PHE A 163 -1.21 10.94 5.82
N PHE A 164 0.12 10.87 5.98
CA PHE A 164 0.98 12.02 6.28
C PHE A 164 1.08 13.06 5.16
N LEU A 165 0.53 12.80 3.98
CA LEU A 165 0.48 13.77 2.88
C LEU A 165 -0.81 14.61 2.87
N PHE A 166 -1.80 14.25 3.70
CA PHE A 166 -3.10 14.91 3.72
C PHE A 166 -3.19 15.97 4.82
N GLU A 167 -3.75 17.12 4.45
CA GLU A 167 -4.04 18.25 5.35
C GLU A 167 -5.51 18.29 5.80
N VAL A 168 -6.30 17.32 5.34
CA VAL A 168 -7.70 17.08 5.72
C VAL A 168 -7.81 15.81 6.53
N ARG A 169 -8.91 15.63 7.26
CA ARG A 169 -9.17 14.37 7.98
C ARG A 169 -9.28 13.23 6.98
N VAL A 170 -8.41 12.24 7.09
CA VAL A 170 -8.45 11.02 6.26
C VAL A 170 -8.63 9.77 7.11
N ARG A 171 -9.32 8.78 6.54
CA ARG A 171 -9.53 7.46 7.14
C ARG A 171 -9.31 6.38 6.09
N SER A 172 -8.86 5.21 6.52
CA SER A 172 -8.75 3.99 5.72
C SER A 172 -8.51 2.81 6.65
N GLN A 173 -8.60 1.60 6.12
CA GLN A 173 -8.27 0.36 6.81
C GLN A 173 -7.11 -0.36 6.13
N TYR A 174 -6.58 -1.41 6.77
CA TYR A 174 -5.51 -2.24 6.21
C TYR A 174 -5.94 -2.81 4.85
N PHE A 175 -7.13 -3.38 4.79
CA PHE A 175 -7.84 -3.65 3.54
C PHE A 175 -8.84 -2.53 3.30
N SER A 176 -8.41 -1.51 2.58
CA SER A 176 -9.16 -0.26 2.45
C SER A 176 -10.57 -0.41 1.85
N ALA A 177 -10.85 -1.48 1.11
CA ALA A 177 -12.17 -1.72 0.52
C ALA A 177 -13.15 -2.42 1.47
N ASP A 178 -12.69 -2.96 2.61
CA ASP A 178 -13.52 -3.80 3.48
C ASP A 178 -14.82 -3.14 3.90
N PRO A 179 -14.88 -1.86 4.32
CA PRO A 179 -16.15 -1.25 4.68
C PRO A 179 -17.16 -1.20 3.54
N ILE A 180 -16.70 -1.12 2.29
CA ILE A 180 -17.58 -1.15 1.11
C ILE A 180 -18.05 -2.59 0.86
N LEU A 181 -17.14 -3.56 0.99
CA LEU A 181 -17.47 -4.97 0.78
C LEU A 181 -18.43 -5.49 1.87
N GLU A 182 -18.19 -5.14 3.12
CA GLU A 182 -19.08 -5.44 4.25
C GLU A 182 -20.44 -4.79 4.06
N ALA A 183 -20.49 -3.51 3.65
CA ALA A 183 -21.74 -2.84 3.33
C ALA A 183 -22.53 -3.58 2.25
N LEU A 184 -21.86 -3.99 1.16
CA LEU A 184 -22.50 -4.75 0.08
C LEU A 184 -22.90 -6.18 0.47
N ASN A 185 -22.23 -6.80 1.44
CA ASN A 185 -22.55 -8.14 1.92
C ASN A 185 -23.81 -8.15 2.79
N HIS A 186 -24.03 -7.11 3.58
CA HIS A 186 -25.15 -7.02 4.53
C HIS A 186 -26.35 -6.21 4.02
N ALA A 187 -26.15 -5.38 2.99
CA ALA A 187 -27.20 -4.53 2.46
C ALA A 187 -28.21 -5.29 1.59
N THR A 188 -29.48 -4.95 1.78
CA THR A 188 -30.58 -5.36 0.91
C THR A 188 -31.03 -4.23 -0.01
N SER A 189 -30.67 -2.98 0.33
CA SER A 189 -31.03 -1.76 -0.39
C SER A 189 -29.84 -0.80 -0.54
N GLU A 190 -29.98 0.21 -1.40
CA GLU A 190 -28.96 1.26 -1.59
C GLU A 190 -28.85 2.15 -0.33
N GLU A 191 -29.96 2.32 0.37
CA GLU A 191 -30.07 3.04 1.63
C GLU A 191 -29.27 2.34 2.75
N ASP A 192 -29.30 1.00 2.83
CA ASP A 192 -28.49 0.24 3.80
C ASP A 192 -26.98 0.46 3.56
N VAL A 193 -26.55 0.52 2.28
CA VAL A 193 -25.17 0.81 1.91
C VAL A 193 -24.81 2.24 2.32
N TYR A 194 -25.70 3.19 2.05
CA TYR A 194 -25.52 4.58 2.46
C TYR A 194 -25.33 4.70 3.98
N GLU A 195 -26.24 4.13 4.77
CA GLU A 195 -26.18 4.19 6.23
C GLU A 195 -24.86 3.60 6.76
N GLN A 196 -24.45 2.43 6.30
CA GLN A 196 -23.19 1.82 6.73
C GLN A 196 -21.97 2.67 6.35
N LEU A 197 -21.93 3.21 5.13
CA LEU A 197 -20.80 4.05 4.71
C LEU A 197 -20.77 5.41 5.43
N THR A 198 -21.91 5.96 5.85
CA THR A 198 -21.93 7.19 6.66
C THR A 198 -21.32 7.01 8.05
N GLN A 199 -21.33 5.79 8.61
CA GLN A 199 -20.68 5.49 9.91
C GLN A 199 -19.16 5.72 9.87
N LEU A 200 -18.55 5.72 8.68
CA LEU A 200 -17.14 6.09 8.50
C LEU A 200 -16.88 7.57 8.79
N ASN A 201 -17.93 8.39 8.94
CA ASN A 201 -17.86 9.84 9.12
C ASN A 201 -17.00 10.51 8.05
N CYS A 202 -17.09 10.07 6.79
CA CYS A 202 -16.40 10.66 5.64
C CYS A 202 -17.41 11.03 4.57
N ARG A 203 -17.39 12.29 4.11
CA ARG A 203 -18.26 12.77 3.01
C ARG A 203 -17.65 12.54 1.64
N TYR A 204 -16.36 12.21 1.58
CA TYR A 204 -15.66 11.98 0.32
C TYR A 204 -14.98 10.61 0.33
N PHE A 205 -14.88 10.01 -0.84
CA PHE A 205 -14.20 8.74 -1.07
C PHE A 205 -13.20 8.90 -2.21
N ALA A 206 -11.94 8.61 -1.96
CA ALA A 206 -10.87 8.66 -2.96
C ALA A 206 -10.49 7.24 -3.37
N PHE A 207 -10.74 6.88 -4.62
CA PHE A 207 -10.54 5.53 -5.15
C PHE A 207 -9.36 5.48 -6.11
N HIS A 208 -8.54 4.43 -6.00
CA HIS A 208 -7.75 3.99 -7.15
C HIS A 208 -8.69 3.24 -8.12
N THR A 209 -8.96 3.82 -9.28
CA THR A 209 -10.01 3.38 -10.22
C THR A 209 -9.84 1.94 -10.69
N LYS A 210 -8.67 1.57 -11.21
CA LYS A 210 -8.41 0.23 -11.74
C LYS A 210 -8.52 -0.88 -10.69
N ARG A 211 -7.92 -0.68 -9.51
CA ARG A 211 -7.94 -1.64 -8.40
C ARG A 211 -9.35 -1.82 -7.86
N THR A 212 -10.05 -0.71 -7.64
CA THR A 212 -11.45 -0.73 -7.18
C THR A 212 -12.34 -1.47 -8.17
N LYS A 213 -12.24 -1.14 -9.47
CA LYS A 213 -13.00 -1.83 -10.53
C LYS A 213 -12.71 -3.33 -10.56
N HIS A 214 -11.45 -3.73 -10.41
CA HIS A 214 -11.06 -5.13 -10.41
C HIS A 214 -11.69 -5.91 -9.25
N VAL A 215 -11.65 -5.35 -8.04
CA VAL A 215 -12.26 -5.98 -6.86
C VAL A 215 -13.78 -6.07 -7.00
N LEU A 216 -14.44 -4.96 -7.37
CA LEU A 216 -15.89 -4.93 -7.54
C LEU A 216 -16.38 -5.88 -8.65
N ALA A 217 -15.62 -6.06 -9.73
CA ALA A 217 -15.96 -6.98 -10.81
C ALA A 217 -15.92 -8.46 -10.39
N SER A 218 -15.26 -8.78 -9.26
CA SER A 218 -15.20 -10.14 -8.72
C SER A 218 -16.40 -10.51 -7.83
N LEU A 219 -17.23 -9.52 -7.48
CA LEU A 219 -18.39 -9.73 -6.61
C LEU A 219 -19.53 -10.47 -7.32
N PRO A 220 -20.45 -11.13 -6.59
CA PRO A 220 -21.69 -11.64 -7.15
C PRO A 220 -22.50 -10.57 -7.90
N LYS A 221 -23.22 -10.96 -8.97
CA LYS A 221 -23.98 -10.02 -9.82
C LYS A 221 -24.94 -9.11 -9.05
N HIS A 222 -25.58 -9.62 -8.00
CA HIS A 222 -26.50 -8.82 -7.19
C HIS A 222 -25.77 -7.65 -6.49
N GLN A 223 -24.58 -7.88 -5.94
CA GLN A 223 -23.77 -6.84 -5.29
C GLN A 223 -23.21 -5.86 -6.30
N GLN A 224 -22.83 -6.33 -7.51
CA GLN A 224 -22.39 -5.45 -8.59
C GLN A 224 -23.49 -4.47 -8.99
N LEU A 225 -24.73 -4.96 -9.16
CA LEU A 225 -25.89 -4.13 -9.48
C LEU A 225 -26.22 -3.17 -8.35
N LEU A 226 -26.18 -3.64 -7.10
CA LEU A 226 -26.41 -2.81 -5.93
C LEU A 226 -25.39 -1.66 -5.84
N TRP A 227 -24.10 -1.98 -5.98
CA TRP A 227 -23.03 -0.98 -6.03
C TRP A 227 -23.18 -0.02 -7.21
N GLN A 228 -23.55 -0.52 -8.40
CA GLN A 228 -23.76 0.31 -9.57
C GLN A 228 -24.88 1.33 -9.33
N ASN A 229 -26.03 0.90 -8.81
CA ASN A 229 -27.13 1.80 -8.51
C ASN A 229 -26.76 2.80 -7.41
N PHE A 230 -26.17 2.31 -6.31
CA PHE A 230 -25.69 3.15 -5.21
C PHE A 230 -24.71 4.21 -5.72
N SER A 231 -23.70 3.83 -6.49
CA SER A 231 -22.71 4.76 -7.02
C SER A 231 -23.31 5.78 -7.99
N GLN A 232 -24.31 5.42 -8.79
CA GLN A 232 -24.98 6.35 -9.69
C GLN A 232 -25.86 7.37 -8.94
N ARG A 233 -26.46 6.99 -7.81
CA ARG A 233 -27.39 7.86 -7.06
C ARG A 233 -26.75 8.64 -5.92
N HIS A 234 -25.74 8.09 -5.27
CA HIS A 234 -25.17 8.63 -4.03
C HIS A 234 -23.71 9.06 -4.16
N LEU A 235 -23.01 8.73 -5.25
CA LEU A 235 -21.60 9.11 -5.44
C LEU A 235 -21.44 10.08 -6.61
N THR A 236 -21.32 11.36 -6.29
CA THR A 236 -21.09 12.39 -7.31
C THR A 236 -19.60 12.57 -7.57
N PRO A 237 -19.12 12.41 -8.81
CA PRO A 237 -17.71 12.62 -9.13
C PRO A 237 -17.31 14.10 -8.95
N ARG A 238 -16.21 14.34 -8.25
CA ARG A 238 -15.64 15.68 -8.05
C ARG A 238 -14.41 15.92 -8.90
N ALA A 239 -13.52 14.93 -8.96
CA ALA A 239 -12.33 15.00 -9.79
C ALA A 239 -11.85 13.59 -10.16
N THR A 240 -11.22 13.48 -11.32
CA THR A 240 -10.44 12.30 -11.72
C THR A 240 -9.07 12.77 -12.16
N ILE A 241 -8.03 12.28 -11.50
CA ILE A 241 -6.63 12.64 -11.75
C ILE A 241 -5.83 11.34 -11.87
N GLY A 242 -5.29 11.08 -13.06
CA GLY A 242 -4.58 9.84 -13.35
C GLY A 242 -5.45 8.59 -13.13
N ASN A 243 -5.00 7.68 -12.27
CA ASN A 243 -5.74 6.47 -11.90
C ASN A 243 -6.62 6.66 -10.66
N TYR A 244 -6.89 7.90 -10.24
CA TYR A 244 -7.60 8.19 -9.00
C TYR A 244 -8.86 9.00 -9.26
N SER A 245 -9.93 8.70 -8.52
CA SER A 245 -11.19 9.44 -8.57
C SER A 245 -11.64 9.82 -7.17
N LEU A 246 -11.99 11.09 -6.99
CA LEU A 246 -12.61 11.61 -5.77
C LEU A 246 -14.12 11.71 -6.00
N LEU A 247 -14.88 10.98 -5.19
CA LEU A 247 -16.34 10.96 -5.21
C LEU A 247 -16.87 11.59 -3.92
N HIS A 248 -17.95 12.35 -4.03
CA HIS A 248 -18.66 12.94 -2.92
C HIS A 248 -19.89 12.09 -2.61
N LEU A 249 -20.06 11.70 -1.34
CA LEU A 249 -21.20 10.95 -0.85
C LEU A 249 -22.36 11.93 -0.62
N GLU A 250 -23.40 11.82 -1.43
CA GLU A 250 -24.61 12.64 -1.34
C GLU A 250 -25.72 11.93 -0.55
N PRO A 251 -26.44 12.67 0.30
CA PRO A 251 -27.56 12.11 1.03
C PRO A 251 -28.64 11.63 0.06
N PRO A 252 -29.44 10.62 0.46
CA PRO A 252 -30.59 10.19 -0.34
C PRO A 252 -31.48 11.39 -0.66
N SER A 253 -31.70 11.64 -1.95
CA SER A 253 -32.67 12.65 -2.36
C SER A 253 -34.03 12.23 -1.83
N ILE A 254 -34.61 13.03 -0.91
CA ILE A 254 -35.97 12.83 -0.42
C ILE A 254 -36.88 12.72 -1.66
N ARG A 255 -37.50 11.55 -1.87
CA ARG A 255 -38.53 11.38 -2.90
C ARG A 255 -39.59 12.45 -2.63
N ARG A 256 -39.64 13.52 -3.42
CA ARG A 256 -40.86 14.33 -3.49
C ARG A 256 -41.92 13.43 -4.11
N PRO A 257 -43.05 13.16 -3.42
CA PRO A 257 -44.11 12.39 -4.03
C PRO A 257 -44.59 13.16 -5.27
N THR A 258 -44.54 12.50 -6.43
CA THR A 258 -45.16 13.00 -7.64
C THR A 258 -46.67 13.07 -7.39
N THR A 259 -47.19 14.25 -7.11
CA THR A 259 -48.63 14.53 -7.19
C THR A 259 -49.08 14.35 -8.64
N LYS A 260 -49.54 13.14 -8.96
CA LYS A 260 -50.38 12.83 -10.12
C LYS A 260 -51.73 12.36 -9.60
N THR A 261 -52.50 13.26 -9.02
CA THR A 261 -53.95 13.10 -8.87
C THR A 261 -54.54 14.49 -8.73
N ASP A 262 -54.90 15.09 -9.86
CA ASP A 262 -55.91 16.15 -10.00
C ASP A 262 -56.14 16.38 -11.49
N ALA A 263 -56.80 15.40 -12.11
CA ALA A 263 -57.40 15.53 -13.44
C ALA A 263 -58.33 14.33 -13.67
N ARG A 264 -59.45 14.29 -12.93
CA ARG A 264 -60.70 13.59 -13.31
C ARG A 264 -61.74 13.81 -12.21
N GLU A 265 -62.46 14.93 -12.27
CA GLU A 265 -63.86 15.00 -11.86
C GLU A 265 -64.49 16.31 -12.35
N THR A 266 -64.76 16.36 -13.65
CA THR A 266 -65.84 17.18 -14.20
C THR A 266 -66.57 16.32 -15.21
N ALA A 267 -67.52 15.52 -14.71
CA ALA A 267 -68.61 14.97 -15.48
C ALA A 267 -69.91 15.36 -14.75
N ALA A 268 -70.70 16.17 -15.43
CA ALA A 268 -71.98 16.71 -14.97
C ALA A 268 -73.03 15.60 -14.74
N PRO A 269 -74.06 15.84 -13.92
CA PRO A 269 -75.34 15.19 -14.07
C PRO A 269 -76.29 16.06 -14.90
N GLU A 270 -76.87 15.44 -15.93
CA GLU A 270 -78.20 15.72 -16.46
C GLU A 270 -79.19 16.00 -15.33
N ASN A 271 -79.96 17.09 -15.45
CA ASN A 271 -81.23 17.18 -14.75
C ASN A 271 -82.31 17.53 -15.77
N GLN A 272 -83.19 16.55 -15.93
CA GLN A 272 -84.48 16.65 -16.59
C GLN A 272 -85.43 17.50 -15.74
N ASP A 273 -86.08 18.43 -16.44
CA ASP A 273 -87.52 18.67 -16.43
C ASP A 273 -88.15 19.67 -15.41
N GLN A 274 -89.13 20.39 -15.98
CA GLN A 274 -90.30 21.07 -15.39
C GLN A 274 -90.32 22.60 -15.20
N SER A 275 -91.36 23.15 -15.89
CA SER A 275 -92.01 24.48 -15.91
C SER A 275 -91.32 25.66 -16.58
#